data_AF-A0A4Y9ZYQ2-F1
#
_entry.id   AF-A0A4Y9ZYQ2-F1
#
_cell.length_a   1.000
_cell.length_b   1.000
_cell.length_c   1.000
_cell.angle_alpha   90.00
_cell.angle_beta   90.00
_cell.angle_gamma   90.00
#
_symmetry.space_group_name_H-M   'P 1'
#
loop_
_entity.id
_entity.type
_entity.pdbx_description
1 polymer ?
#
loop_
_entity_poly.entity_id
_entity_poly.type
_entity_poly.pdbx_seq_one_letter_code
_entity_poly.pdbx_strand_id
1 'polypeptide(L)'
;MSLPSNFQASPEVRFDGKTVIVTAASAGFGRAFALMYGRLGANVVVNDVDAQGARKVVDEIKIAGGKAVAAVFSPEEGEAIVKTALDTFGGVHVLNYNARVMHNNLIESVSPAEWDTVIRAQLRGAYKCAQAVWPIFQKQTYGRIVTGSSAVGMYGNVGQASYSTAKAAIIGLTKTLAIEGRKYNILANTVATTAGAAMTSKNGLQEAANVFKSEFYAPIMGYLSSSADNEETTGGVFEVSGAWISQIRWQQAGGHGFPVNRPYTPEEVYANWKDIVDFSEDVVSNPASGQEGMEQIMANFENVGDDEEGDAKDQSATLYADPEDSELVREAKKNETNLHEYNFTERDVILYNLGIGATEKELQWTFEGDDNFGALPTFGVIPQFPASSGLILEVQDKGKAAAVTVITDTKDESGQTIFENQTTLFIRGAGGFGGRRNGKDRGSASAANVPPKRQPDVVMEEKTLPSQAALYRLSGDTNPLHILPEFAAIGGFDKPILHGLCFMGISAKHVYKKFGEYKDIKVRFAGVVYPGETLVTEMWKEGNRVIFQTKVKERDAVVLAAAAATLDGDNTLKAKL
;
A
#
# COMPACT_ATOMS: atom_id res chain seq x y z
N MET A 1 31.15 43.40 3.41
CA MET A 1 31.16 42.08 2.76
C MET A 1 29.76 41.82 2.24
N SER A 2 29.54 41.78 0.92
CA SER A 2 28.28 41.25 0.39
C SER A 2 28.30 39.74 0.60
N LEU A 3 27.23 39.19 1.16
CA LEU A 3 27.08 37.74 1.21
C LEU A 3 27.17 37.18 -0.22
N PRO A 4 27.75 35.98 -0.41
CA PRO A 4 27.75 35.32 -1.71
C PRO A 4 26.32 35.17 -2.22
N SER A 5 26.10 35.32 -3.54
CA SER A 5 24.77 35.11 -4.10
C SER A 5 24.33 33.67 -3.88
N ASN A 6 23.17 33.47 -3.24
CA ASN A 6 22.55 32.15 -3.18
C ASN A 6 22.35 31.62 -4.61
N PHE A 7 22.64 30.33 -4.81
CA PHE A 7 22.29 29.63 -6.03
C PHE A 7 20.79 29.84 -6.30
N GLN A 8 20.47 30.41 -7.47
CA GLN A 8 19.09 30.53 -7.94
C GLN A 8 18.86 29.49 -9.03
N ALA A 9 17.75 28.77 -8.93
CA ALA A 9 17.30 27.89 -10.01
C ALA A 9 17.10 28.72 -11.29
N SER A 10 17.43 28.13 -12.44
CA SER A 10 17.30 28.76 -13.76
C SER A 10 16.17 28.08 -14.56
N PRO A 11 15.31 28.85 -15.26
CA PRO A 11 15.30 30.31 -15.32
C PRO A 11 14.75 30.97 -14.04
N GLU A 12 15.14 32.22 -13.78
CA GLU A 12 14.60 33.01 -12.67
C GLU A 12 13.08 33.19 -12.82
N VAL A 13 12.34 33.09 -11.72
CA VAL A 13 10.90 33.36 -11.69
C VAL A 13 10.65 34.86 -11.84
N ARG A 14 10.11 35.28 -12.99
CA ARG A 14 9.81 36.68 -13.33
C ARG A 14 8.37 36.86 -13.81
N PHE A 15 7.86 38.09 -13.68
CA PHE A 15 6.52 38.50 -14.09
C PHE A 15 6.53 39.74 -15.00
N ASP A 16 7.66 40.02 -15.64
CA ASP A 16 7.82 41.18 -16.49
C ASP A 16 6.74 41.19 -17.61
N GLY A 17 6.01 42.31 -17.71
CA GLY A 17 4.90 42.46 -18.67
C GLY A 17 3.61 41.71 -18.28
N LYS A 18 3.58 40.99 -17.16
CA LYS A 18 2.37 40.31 -16.65
C LYS A 18 1.62 41.18 -15.66
N THR A 19 0.30 41.02 -15.63
CA THR A 19 -0.58 41.73 -14.70
C THR A 19 -1.21 40.73 -13.73
N VAL A 20 -1.07 41.01 -12.44
CA VAL A 20 -1.44 40.12 -11.34
C VAL A 20 -2.49 40.81 -10.47
N ILE A 21 -3.66 40.19 -10.32
CA ILE A 21 -4.67 40.60 -9.34
C ILE A 21 -4.38 39.86 -8.03
N VAL A 22 -4.22 40.59 -6.93
CA VAL A 22 -4.10 40.02 -5.58
C VAL A 22 -5.27 40.53 -4.74
N THR A 23 -6.14 39.63 -4.29
CA THR A 23 -7.27 39.98 -3.42
C THR A 23 -6.89 39.95 -1.93
N ALA A 24 -7.62 40.71 -1.11
CA ALA A 24 -7.34 40.91 0.32
C ALA A 24 -5.88 41.38 0.56
N ALA A 25 -5.42 42.32 -0.27
CA ALA A 25 -4.03 42.71 -0.38
C ALA A 25 -3.61 43.91 0.50
N SER A 26 -4.51 44.45 1.34
CA SER A 26 -4.19 45.57 2.23
C SER A 26 -3.20 45.21 3.35
N ALA A 27 -3.18 43.96 3.80
CA ALA A 27 -2.38 43.50 4.94
C ALA A 27 -1.99 42.01 4.84
N GLY A 28 -1.19 41.54 5.81
CA GLY A 28 -0.82 40.14 5.99
C GLY A 28 -0.27 39.46 4.74
N PHE A 29 -0.79 38.27 4.44
CA PHE A 29 -0.38 37.46 3.30
C PHE A 29 -0.61 38.15 1.95
N GLY A 30 -1.78 38.75 1.73
CA GLY A 30 -2.09 39.42 0.46
C GLY A 30 -1.12 40.58 0.19
N ARG A 31 -0.80 41.38 1.21
CA ARG A 31 0.25 42.42 1.10
C ARG A 31 1.61 41.83 0.76
N ALA A 32 2.02 40.75 1.44
CA ALA A 32 3.31 40.10 1.17
C ALA A 32 3.39 39.57 -0.28
N PHE A 33 2.29 39.00 -0.79
CA PHE A 33 2.20 38.52 -2.16
C PHE A 33 2.28 39.68 -3.16
N ALA A 34 1.52 40.76 -2.93
CA ALA A 34 1.53 41.94 -3.78
C ALA A 34 2.93 42.58 -3.87
N LEU A 35 3.62 42.72 -2.74
CA LEU A 35 5.00 43.22 -2.70
C LEU A 35 5.99 42.31 -3.44
N MET A 36 5.85 40.98 -3.29
CA MET A 36 6.66 40.01 -4.02
C MET A 36 6.44 40.14 -5.53
N TYR A 37 5.19 40.10 -6.01
CA TYR A 37 4.91 40.22 -7.45
C TYR A 37 5.45 41.55 -8.02
N GLY A 38 5.33 42.65 -7.29
CA GLY A 38 5.90 43.94 -7.68
C GLY A 38 7.43 43.89 -7.83
N ARG A 39 8.13 43.23 -6.90
CA ARG A 39 9.60 43.02 -6.97
C ARG A 39 10.00 42.11 -8.15
N LEU A 40 9.15 41.15 -8.52
CA LEU A 40 9.38 40.24 -9.64
C LEU A 40 8.96 40.83 -11.01
N GLY A 41 8.60 42.12 -11.07
CA GLY A 41 8.35 42.85 -12.32
C GLY A 41 6.89 42.90 -12.79
N ALA A 42 5.95 42.39 -11.99
CA ALA A 42 4.53 42.42 -12.34
C ALA A 42 3.93 43.83 -12.30
N ASN A 43 2.90 44.04 -13.12
CA ASN A 43 1.89 45.07 -12.86
C ASN A 43 0.89 44.53 -11.82
N VAL A 44 0.84 45.11 -10.63
CA VAL A 44 0.05 44.57 -9.50
C VAL A 44 -1.27 45.33 -9.33
N VAL A 45 -2.38 44.61 -9.34
CA VAL A 45 -3.69 45.14 -8.95
C VAL A 45 -3.95 44.73 -7.51
N VAL A 46 -3.84 45.70 -6.60
CA VAL A 46 -4.03 45.54 -5.16
C VAL A 46 -5.53 45.69 -4.87
N ASN A 47 -6.24 44.56 -4.76
CA ASN A 47 -7.67 44.56 -4.43
C ASN A 47 -7.89 44.38 -2.92
N ASP A 48 -8.66 45.29 -2.34
CA ASP A 48 -9.17 45.19 -0.98
C ASP A 48 -10.38 46.11 -0.79
N VAL A 49 -11.26 45.83 0.17
CA VAL A 49 -12.33 46.75 0.56
C VAL A 49 -11.79 47.90 1.42
N ASP A 50 -10.65 47.69 2.10
CA ASP A 50 -9.92 48.78 2.78
C ASP A 50 -9.18 49.67 1.76
N ALA A 51 -9.82 50.78 1.44
CA ALA A 51 -9.28 51.78 0.52
C ALA A 51 -7.92 52.34 0.96
N GLN A 52 -7.72 52.58 2.26
CA GLN A 52 -6.49 53.19 2.77
C GLN A 52 -5.35 52.18 2.76
N GLY A 53 -5.60 50.97 3.26
CA GLY A 53 -4.65 49.87 3.24
C GLY A 53 -4.21 49.50 1.82
N ALA A 54 -5.16 49.37 0.88
CA ALA A 54 -4.83 49.09 -0.52
C ALA A 54 -3.93 50.16 -1.15
N ARG A 55 -4.24 51.45 -0.94
CA ARG A 55 -3.43 52.57 -1.46
C ARG A 55 -2.03 52.58 -0.85
N LYS A 56 -1.90 52.31 0.44
CA LYS A 56 -0.61 52.22 1.11
C LYS A 56 0.28 51.14 0.48
N VAL A 57 -0.27 49.95 0.19
CA VAL A 57 0.49 48.88 -0.46
C VAL A 57 0.87 49.24 -1.89
N VAL A 58 0.01 49.94 -2.63
CA VAL A 58 0.36 50.49 -3.96
C VAL A 58 1.55 51.44 -3.87
N ASP A 59 1.55 52.36 -2.91
CA ASP A 59 2.64 53.31 -2.71
C ASP A 59 3.94 52.60 -2.34
N GLU A 60 3.89 51.58 -1.47
CA GLU A 60 5.04 50.75 -1.13
C GLU A 60 5.64 50.04 -2.35
N ILE A 61 4.80 49.48 -3.23
CA ILE A 61 5.26 48.85 -4.48
C ILE A 61 5.92 49.88 -5.40
N LYS A 62 5.31 51.07 -5.55
CA LYS A 62 5.84 52.15 -6.40
C LYS A 62 7.16 52.71 -5.87
N ILE A 63 7.28 52.91 -4.57
CA ILE A 63 8.53 53.35 -3.91
C ILE A 63 9.64 52.32 -4.15
N ALA A 64 9.32 51.03 -4.16
CA ALA A 64 10.26 49.96 -4.48
C ALA A 64 10.54 49.81 -5.99
N GLY A 65 10.02 50.69 -6.85
CA GLY A 65 10.25 50.69 -8.30
C GLY A 65 9.30 49.81 -9.12
N GLY A 66 8.30 49.19 -8.48
CA GLY A 66 7.28 48.37 -9.15
C GLY A 66 6.10 49.17 -9.69
N LYS A 67 5.17 48.49 -10.36
CA LYS A 67 3.93 49.08 -10.90
C LYS A 67 2.72 48.53 -10.16
N ALA A 68 1.87 49.40 -9.64
CA ALA A 68 0.65 48.98 -8.96
C ALA A 68 -0.51 49.97 -9.06
N VAL A 69 -1.74 49.45 -8.95
CA VAL A 69 -3.00 50.21 -8.85
C VAL A 69 -3.91 49.59 -7.81
N ALA A 70 -4.69 50.43 -7.11
CA ALA A 70 -5.66 49.97 -6.12
C ALA A 70 -7.02 49.70 -6.81
N ALA A 71 -7.63 48.56 -6.49
CA ALA A 71 -8.97 48.20 -6.91
C ALA A 71 -9.85 48.04 -5.65
N VAL A 72 -10.52 49.11 -5.24
CA VAL A 72 -11.27 49.16 -3.98
C VAL A 72 -12.69 48.65 -4.17
N PHE A 73 -12.85 47.33 -4.22
CA PHE A 73 -14.11 46.66 -4.50
C PHE A 73 -14.25 45.40 -3.65
N SER A 74 -15.49 44.96 -3.40
CA SER A 74 -15.72 43.61 -2.91
C SER A 74 -15.20 42.59 -3.93
N PRO A 75 -14.61 41.46 -3.51
CA PRO A 75 -14.22 40.39 -4.43
C PRO A 75 -15.40 39.79 -5.22
N GLU A 76 -16.65 40.00 -4.78
CA GLU A 76 -17.84 39.62 -5.56
C GLU A 76 -18.03 40.50 -6.81
N GLU A 77 -17.43 41.69 -6.85
CA GLU A 77 -17.45 42.63 -7.97
C GLU A 77 -16.27 42.36 -8.93
N GLY A 78 -16.04 41.09 -9.26
CA GLY A 78 -14.89 40.64 -10.07
C GLY A 78 -14.71 41.40 -11.38
N GLU A 79 -15.81 41.77 -12.05
CA GLU A 79 -15.79 42.57 -13.28
C GLU A 79 -15.17 43.96 -13.08
N ALA A 80 -15.48 44.64 -11.97
CA ALA A 80 -14.93 45.95 -11.66
C ALA A 80 -13.42 45.88 -11.35
N ILE A 81 -13.00 44.81 -10.68
CA ILE A 81 -11.58 44.54 -10.39
C ILE A 81 -10.82 44.29 -11.70
N VAL A 82 -11.36 43.44 -12.57
CA VAL A 82 -10.79 43.15 -13.89
C VAL A 82 -10.76 44.40 -14.76
N LYS A 83 -11.83 45.19 -14.77
CA LYS A 83 -11.88 46.47 -15.50
C LYS A 83 -10.75 47.41 -15.05
N THR A 84 -10.52 47.52 -13.74
CA THR A 84 -9.40 48.31 -13.20
C THR A 84 -8.06 47.86 -13.78
N ALA A 85 -7.84 46.55 -13.88
CA ALA A 85 -6.62 45.97 -14.44
C ALA A 85 -6.46 46.27 -15.94
N LEU A 86 -7.55 46.13 -16.70
CA LEU A 86 -7.58 46.40 -18.14
C LEU A 86 -7.37 47.88 -18.46
N ASP A 87 -8.09 48.77 -17.78
CA ASP A 87 -7.99 50.22 -17.97
C ASP A 87 -6.56 50.74 -17.66
N THR A 88 -5.89 50.14 -16.67
CA THR A 88 -4.58 50.63 -16.20
C THR A 88 -3.41 49.97 -16.92
N PHE A 89 -3.47 48.65 -17.15
CA PHE A 89 -2.34 47.85 -17.61
C PHE A 89 -2.61 47.09 -18.92
N GLY A 90 -3.83 47.14 -19.45
CA GLY A 90 -4.19 46.55 -20.74
C GLY A 90 -4.40 45.03 -20.75
N GLY A 91 -4.30 44.34 -19.61
CA GLY A 91 -4.44 42.89 -19.55
C GLY A 91 -4.44 42.32 -18.14
N VAL A 92 -4.78 41.03 -18.02
CA VAL A 92 -4.73 40.23 -16.78
C VAL A 92 -4.11 38.88 -17.12
N HIS A 93 -3.21 38.39 -16.27
CA HIS A 93 -2.49 37.15 -16.51
C HIS A 93 -2.55 36.18 -15.32
N VAL A 94 -2.67 36.74 -14.10
CA VAL A 94 -2.70 35.96 -12.87
C VAL A 94 -3.84 36.46 -11.97
N LEU A 95 -4.62 35.52 -11.44
CA LEU A 95 -5.54 35.75 -10.34
C LEU A 95 -5.01 35.04 -9.09
N ASN A 96 -4.64 35.83 -8.09
CA ASN A 96 -4.24 35.37 -6.77
C ASN A 96 -5.38 35.70 -5.79
N TYR A 97 -6.17 34.70 -5.42
CA TYR A 97 -7.37 34.87 -4.60
C TYR A 97 -7.14 34.41 -3.16
N ASN A 98 -7.11 35.34 -2.19
CA ASN A 98 -6.71 35.05 -0.80
C ASN A 98 -7.58 35.73 0.26
N ALA A 99 -8.91 35.61 0.13
CA ALA A 99 -9.82 36.12 1.16
C ALA A 99 -9.59 35.50 2.55
N ARG A 100 -9.73 36.33 3.60
CA ARG A 100 -9.47 35.96 5.01
C ARG A 100 -10.56 36.44 5.98
N VAL A 101 -11.80 36.47 5.53
CA VAL A 101 -12.97 36.70 6.41
C VAL A 101 -13.31 35.41 7.15
N MET A 102 -13.44 35.47 8.47
CA MET A 102 -13.85 34.34 9.32
C MET A 102 -14.71 34.84 10.49
N HIS A 103 -15.68 34.01 10.89
CA HIS A 103 -16.43 34.16 12.13
C HIS A 103 -16.33 32.83 12.88
N ASN A 104 -15.79 32.86 14.10
CA ASN A 104 -15.55 31.65 14.89
C ASN A 104 -16.67 31.51 15.92
N ASN A 105 -17.58 30.57 15.70
CA ASN A 105 -18.68 30.22 16.59
C ASN A 105 -18.89 28.71 16.53
N LEU A 106 -19.27 28.10 17.66
CA LEU A 106 -19.77 26.72 17.66
C LEU A 106 -21.02 26.63 16.77
N ILE A 107 -21.35 25.44 16.28
CA ILE A 107 -22.39 25.26 15.27
C ILE A 107 -23.78 25.70 15.78
N GLU A 108 -24.02 25.57 17.08
CA GLU A 108 -25.24 26.03 17.75
C GLU A 108 -25.33 27.55 17.90
N SER A 109 -24.23 28.28 17.72
CA SER A 109 -24.12 29.73 17.97
C SER A 109 -23.87 30.55 16.70
N VAL A 110 -23.54 29.94 15.56
CA VAL A 110 -23.33 30.66 14.31
C VAL A 110 -24.66 31.15 13.75
N SER A 111 -24.78 32.47 13.52
CA SER A 111 -25.97 33.03 12.87
C SER A 111 -25.92 32.83 11.35
N PRO A 112 -27.09 32.78 10.66
CA PRO A 112 -27.13 32.72 9.20
C PRO A 112 -26.35 33.87 8.52
N ALA A 113 -26.38 35.07 9.09
CA ALA A 113 -25.67 36.23 8.53
C ALA A 113 -24.15 36.08 8.63
N GLU A 114 -23.63 35.57 9.76
CA GLU A 114 -22.20 35.27 9.91
C GLU A 114 -21.76 34.16 8.96
N TRP A 115 -22.58 33.11 8.82
CA TRP A 115 -22.35 32.04 7.86
C TRP A 115 -22.24 32.59 6.43
N ASP A 116 -23.26 33.33 5.98
CA ASP A 116 -23.32 33.90 4.63
C ASP A 116 -22.17 34.87 4.36
N THR A 117 -21.77 35.66 5.36
CA THR A 117 -20.63 36.57 5.24
C THR A 117 -19.35 35.80 4.92
N VAL A 118 -19.09 34.69 5.61
CA VAL A 118 -17.92 33.83 5.34
C VAL A 118 -18.03 33.20 3.95
N ILE A 119 -19.17 32.59 3.60
CA ILE A 119 -19.34 31.94 2.28
C ILE A 119 -19.18 32.94 1.13
N ARG A 120 -19.77 34.13 1.25
CA ARG A 120 -19.70 35.16 0.22
C ARG A 120 -18.27 35.65 0.00
N ALA A 121 -17.58 36.01 1.08
CA ALA A 121 -16.22 36.52 0.99
C ALA A 121 -15.21 35.44 0.59
N GLN A 122 -15.35 34.20 1.04
CA GLN A 122 -14.38 33.14 0.76
C GLN A 122 -14.62 32.45 -0.57
N LEU A 123 -15.84 31.99 -0.84
CA LEU A 123 -16.16 31.14 -1.98
C LEU A 123 -16.78 31.92 -3.13
N ARG A 124 -17.81 32.72 -2.86
CA ARG A 124 -18.54 33.44 -3.93
C ARG A 124 -17.65 34.47 -4.63
N GLY A 125 -16.83 35.20 -3.86
CA GLY A 125 -15.83 36.10 -4.42
C GLY A 125 -14.78 35.39 -5.27
N ALA A 126 -14.33 34.18 -4.87
CA ALA A 126 -13.37 33.39 -5.65
C ALA A 126 -13.95 33.03 -7.01
N TYR A 127 -15.19 32.51 -7.00
CA TYR A 127 -15.95 32.24 -8.21
C TYR A 127 -16.13 33.49 -9.07
N LYS A 128 -16.53 34.64 -8.50
CA LYS A 128 -16.77 35.87 -9.25
C LYS A 128 -15.51 36.45 -9.89
N CYS A 129 -14.40 36.45 -9.16
CA CYS A 129 -13.11 36.85 -9.72
C CYS A 129 -12.65 35.90 -10.83
N ALA A 130 -12.75 34.58 -10.62
CA ALA A 130 -12.39 33.59 -11.62
C ALA A 130 -13.24 33.73 -12.89
N GLN A 131 -14.57 33.88 -12.73
CA GLN A 131 -15.52 34.13 -13.82
C GLN A 131 -15.15 35.39 -14.62
N ALA A 132 -14.73 36.47 -13.95
CA ALA A 132 -14.38 37.72 -14.62
C ALA A 132 -13.07 37.64 -15.42
N VAL A 133 -12.06 36.90 -14.95
CA VAL A 133 -10.78 36.74 -15.68
C VAL A 133 -10.86 35.69 -16.80
N TRP A 134 -11.81 34.74 -16.70
CA TRP A 134 -11.87 33.57 -17.56
C TRP A 134 -11.90 33.87 -19.07
N PRO A 135 -12.76 34.79 -19.59
CA PRO A 135 -12.81 35.07 -21.03
C PRO A 135 -11.50 35.67 -21.55
N ILE A 136 -10.79 36.44 -20.71
CA ILE A 136 -9.50 37.04 -21.05
C ILE A 136 -8.45 35.92 -21.18
N PHE A 137 -8.39 35.03 -20.17
CA PHE A 137 -7.45 33.92 -20.15
C PHE A 137 -7.65 32.94 -21.31
N GLN A 138 -8.91 32.62 -21.64
CA GLN A 138 -9.26 31.79 -22.78
C GLN A 138 -8.79 32.42 -24.10
N LYS A 139 -9.07 33.71 -24.30
CA LYS A 139 -8.72 34.43 -25.53
C LYS A 139 -7.21 34.51 -25.74
N GLN A 140 -6.43 34.73 -24.68
CA GLN A 140 -4.98 34.87 -24.76
C GLN A 140 -4.22 33.54 -24.62
N THR A 141 -4.93 32.42 -24.41
CA THR A 141 -4.35 31.08 -24.20
C THR A 141 -3.26 31.08 -23.12
N TYR A 142 -3.51 31.82 -22.05
CA TYR A 142 -2.63 31.90 -20.88
C TYR A 142 -3.42 32.38 -19.68
N GLY A 143 -3.33 31.65 -18.57
CA GLY A 143 -3.86 32.10 -17.30
C GLY A 143 -3.23 31.33 -16.14
N ARG A 144 -3.10 31.98 -14.99
CA ARG A 144 -2.70 31.31 -13.76
C ARG A 144 -3.63 31.74 -12.64
N ILE A 145 -4.23 30.76 -11.97
CA ILE A 145 -5.13 30.98 -10.84
C ILE A 145 -4.51 30.30 -9.63
N VAL A 146 -4.28 31.05 -8.55
CA VAL A 146 -3.87 30.48 -7.27
C VAL A 146 -4.86 30.89 -6.20
N THR A 147 -5.51 29.92 -5.59
CA THR A 147 -6.52 30.14 -4.56
C THR A 147 -5.99 29.79 -3.18
N GLY A 148 -6.35 30.57 -2.17
CA GLY A 148 -5.97 30.36 -0.78
C GLY A 148 -6.97 29.47 -0.04
N SER A 149 -6.55 28.25 0.32
CA SER A 149 -7.26 27.39 1.28
C SER A 149 -6.61 27.45 2.67
N SER A 150 -6.90 26.49 3.54
CA SER A 150 -6.33 26.36 4.88
C SER A 150 -6.37 24.91 5.35
N ALA A 151 -5.46 24.52 6.24
CA ALA A 151 -5.55 23.27 6.99
C ALA A 151 -6.93 23.07 7.65
N VAL A 152 -7.60 24.15 8.08
CA VAL A 152 -8.96 24.08 8.62
C VAL A 152 -9.99 23.59 7.60
N GLY A 153 -9.79 23.87 6.31
CA GLY A 153 -10.64 23.33 5.24
C GLY A 153 -10.36 21.86 4.95
N MET A 154 -9.16 21.37 5.25
CA MET A 154 -8.77 19.98 4.99
C MET A 154 -9.09 19.06 6.18
N TYR A 155 -8.87 19.53 7.41
CA TYR A 155 -8.90 18.72 8.63
C TYR A 155 -10.00 19.14 9.62
N GLY A 156 -10.69 20.26 9.37
CA GLY A 156 -11.64 20.84 10.31
C GLY A 156 -10.97 21.57 11.48
N ASN A 157 -11.76 22.40 12.17
CA ASN A 157 -11.37 23.00 13.44
C ASN A 157 -12.62 23.40 14.24
N VAL A 158 -12.55 23.29 15.56
CA VAL A 158 -13.68 23.60 16.45
C VAL A 158 -14.08 25.07 16.28
N GLY A 159 -15.39 25.30 16.15
CA GLY A 159 -15.96 26.64 16.01
C GLY A 159 -15.74 27.31 14.65
N GLN A 160 -15.32 26.56 13.62
CA GLN A 160 -15.01 27.12 12.29
C GLN A 160 -15.80 26.43 11.16
N ALA A 161 -17.05 26.04 11.40
CA ALA A 161 -17.85 25.29 10.42
C ALA A 161 -18.04 26.04 9.08
N SER A 162 -18.40 27.33 9.10
CA SER A 162 -18.56 28.14 7.89
C SER A 162 -17.24 28.34 7.13
N TYR A 163 -16.16 28.57 7.88
CA TYR A 163 -14.82 28.79 7.33
C TYR A 163 -14.21 27.51 6.75
N SER A 164 -14.29 26.39 7.46
CA SER A 164 -13.85 25.07 6.97
C SER A 164 -14.61 24.69 5.70
N THR A 165 -15.94 24.85 5.68
CA THR A 165 -16.76 24.61 4.48
C THR A 165 -16.29 25.43 3.29
N ALA A 166 -16.10 26.74 3.46
CA ALA A 166 -15.67 27.60 2.36
C ALA A 166 -14.25 27.26 1.86
N LYS A 167 -13.31 26.96 2.77
CA LYS A 167 -11.92 26.62 2.42
C LYS A 167 -11.81 25.25 1.76
N ALA A 168 -12.64 24.28 2.15
CA ALA A 168 -12.77 23.00 1.46
C ALA A 168 -13.36 23.19 0.05
N ALA A 169 -14.44 23.98 -0.08
CA ALA A 169 -15.11 24.23 -1.35
C ALA A 169 -14.20 24.91 -2.39
N ILE A 170 -13.27 25.76 -1.95
CA ILE A 170 -12.26 26.37 -2.83
C ILE A 170 -11.39 25.31 -3.52
N ILE A 171 -11.07 24.19 -2.85
CA ILE A 171 -10.29 23.11 -3.46
C ILE A 171 -11.08 22.52 -4.63
N GLY A 172 -12.36 22.21 -4.42
CA GLY A 172 -13.26 21.71 -5.46
C GLY A 172 -13.38 22.67 -6.65
N LEU A 173 -13.66 23.96 -6.39
CA LEU A 173 -13.71 25.00 -7.42
C LEU A 173 -12.42 25.05 -8.24
N THR A 174 -11.27 25.04 -7.57
CA THR A 174 -9.96 25.19 -8.22
C THR A 174 -9.61 23.97 -9.07
N LYS A 175 -9.93 22.75 -8.59
CA LYS A 175 -9.76 21.51 -9.37
C LYS A 175 -10.59 21.54 -10.64
N THR A 176 -11.84 22.00 -10.59
CA THR A 176 -12.68 22.15 -11.80
C THR A 176 -12.09 23.18 -12.77
N LEU A 177 -11.66 24.34 -12.28
CA LEU A 177 -10.99 25.35 -13.11
C LEU A 177 -9.71 24.80 -13.77
N ALA A 178 -8.94 23.96 -13.07
CA ALA A 178 -7.76 23.32 -13.63
C ALA A 178 -8.10 22.41 -14.83
N ILE A 179 -9.18 21.64 -14.72
CA ILE A 179 -9.65 20.73 -15.78
C ILE A 179 -10.18 21.53 -16.97
N GLU A 180 -11.09 22.46 -16.76
CA GLU A 180 -11.69 23.28 -17.82
C GLU A 180 -10.66 24.17 -18.54
N GLY A 181 -9.65 24.63 -17.78
CA GLY A 181 -8.64 25.57 -18.22
C GLY A 181 -7.47 24.96 -18.99
N ARG A 182 -7.21 23.65 -18.83
CA ARG A 182 -6.02 22.98 -19.36
C ARG A 182 -5.81 23.20 -20.87
N LYS A 183 -6.88 23.05 -21.67
CA LYS A 183 -6.82 23.26 -23.14
C LYS A 183 -6.50 24.69 -23.58
N TYR A 184 -6.58 25.66 -22.66
CA TYR A 184 -6.28 27.07 -22.90
C TYR A 184 -5.00 27.52 -22.19
N ASN A 185 -4.17 26.60 -21.67
CA ASN A 185 -3.01 26.93 -20.83
C ASN A 185 -3.41 27.83 -19.64
N ILE A 186 -4.54 27.51 -19.03
CA ILE A 186 -4.99 28.08 -17.77
C ILE A 186 -4.72 27.05 -16.69
N LEU A 187 -3.77 27.34 -15.81
CA LEU A 187 -3.42 26.46 -14.68
C LEU A 187 -4.05 27.01 -13.42
N ALA A 188 -4.60 26.13 -12.59
CA ALA A 188 -5.25 26.51 -11.35
C ALA A 188 -4.78 25.61 -10.21
N ASN A 189 -4.23 26.20 -9.15
CA ASN A 189 -3.71 25.47 -7.99
C ASN A 189 -4.21 26.09 -6.69
N THR A 190 -4.30 25.27 -5.64
CA THR A 190 -4.68 25.72 -4.30
C THR A 190 -3.49 25.69 -3.36
N VAL A 191 -3.31 26.75 -2.58
CA VAL A 191 -2.34 26.80 -1.48
C VAL A 191 -3.08 26.88 -0.16
N ALA A 192 -2.95 25.85 0.67
CA ALA A 192 -3.45 25.79 2.02
C ALA A 192 -2.41 26.35 3.00
N THR A 193 -2.83 27.31 3.82
CA THR A 193 -1.96 27.88 4.86
C THR A 193 -2.39 27.39 6.24
N THR A 194 -1.41 27.02 7.06
CA THR A 194 -1.59 26.82 8.50
C THR A 194 -1.18 28.10 9.21
N ALA A 195 -2.15 28.78 9.83
CA ALA A 195 -1.90 30.01 10.55
C ALA A 195 -1.42 29.67 11.97
N GLY A 196 -0.20 30.08 12.31
CA GLY A 196 0.38 29.91 13.65
C GLY A 196 -0.45 30.49 14.80
N ALA A 197 -1.46 31.32 14.52
CA ALA A 197 -2.33 31.98 15.51
C ALA A 197 -3.00 31.00 16.50
N ALA A 198 -3.35 29.78 16.05
CA ALA A 198 -3.90 28.75 16.94
C ALA A 198 -2.83 28.12 17.87
N MET A 199 -1.56 28.10 17.45
CA MET A 199 -0.45 27.56 18.25
C MET A 199 0.21 28.61 19.15
N THR A 200 0.26 29.87 18.72
CA THR A 200 0.85 30.97 19.50
C THR A 200 -0.03 31.42 20.67
N SER A 201 -1.35 31.22 20.58
CA SER A 201 -2.29 31.64 21.64
C SER A 201 -2.31 30.71 22.86
N LYS A 202 -1.94 29.43 22.70
CA LYS A 202 -1.90 28.46 23.82
C LYS A 202 -0.57 28.40 24.57
N ASN A 203 0.56 28.65 23.90
CA ASN A 203 1.88 28.36 24.49
C ASN A 203 2.82 29.56 24.68
N GLY A 204 2.43 30.79 24.30
CA GLY A 204 3.20 32.00 24.63
C GLY A 204 4.65 32.04 24.10
N LEU A 205 5.02 31.20 23.14
CA LEU A 205 6.36 31.16 22.58
C LEU A 205 6.46 32.15 21.41
N GLN A 206 7.07 33.31 21.67
CA GLN A 206 7.44 34.32 20.66
C GLN A 206 8.25 33.69 19.50
N GLU A 207 9.01 32.63 19.77
CA GLU A 207 9.76 31.85 18.77
C GLU A 207 8.85 31.16 17.74
N ALA A 208 7.65 30.70 18.14
CA ALA A 208 6.68 30.13 17.21
C ALA A 208 6.12 31.19 16.24
N ALA A 209 5.97 32.46 16.66
CA ALA A 209 5.54 33.52 15.77
C ALA A 209 6.55 33.82 14.64
N ASN A 210 7.85 33.61 14.89
CA ASN A 210 8.91 33.86 13.91
C ASN A 210 8.93 32.86 12.74
N VAL A 211 8.36 31.67 12.91
CA VAL A 211 8.30 30.64 11.87
C VAL A 211 7.05 30.73 10.97
N PHE A 212 6.03 31.51 11.35
CA PHE A 212 4.78 31.70 10.57
C PHE A 212 4.71 33.04 9.84
N LYS A 213 5.85 33.53 9.34
CA LYS A 213 5.94 34.78 8.58
C LYS A 213 5.26 34.67 7.22
N SER A 214 4.50 35.69 6.83
CA SER A 214 3.76 35.72 5.56
C SER A 214 4.67 35.58 4.34
N GLU A 215 5.92 36.02 4.49
CA GLU A 215 6.99 35.97 3.50
C GLU A 215 7.38 34.53 3.13
N PHE A 216 7.17 33.54 4.00
CA PHE A 216 7.45 32.13 3.67
C PHE A 216 6.41 31.51 2.74
N TYR A 217 5.27 32.18 2.55
CA TYR A 217 4.18 31.67 1.72
C TYR A 217 4.19 32.31 0.33
N ALA A 218 4.78 33.51 0.20
CA ALA A 218 4.82 34.22 -1.07
C ALA A 218 5.54 33.43 -2.19
N PRO A 219 6.70 32.77 -1.95
CA PRO A 219 7.44 32.09 -3.01
C PRO A 219 6.64 31.03 -3.76
N ILE A 220 5.87 30.19 -3.07
CA ILE A 220 5.05 29.17 -3.74
C ILE A 220 3.92 29.79 -4.57
N MET A 221 3.34 30.90 -4.11
CA MET A 221 2.34 31.65 -4.88
C MET A 221 2.96 32.17 -6.18
N GLY A 222 4.18 32.70 -6.09
CA GLY A 222 4.96 33.16 -7.23
C GLY A 222 5.27 32.01 -8.19
N TYR A 223 5.82 30.91 -7.70
CA TYR A 223 6.16 29.76 -8.53
C TYR A 223 4.93 29.19 -9.26
N LEU A 224 3.86 28.84 -8.55
CA LEU A 224 2.63 28.24 -9.13
C LEU A 224 1.88 29.16 -10.10
N SER A 225 2.17 30.47 -10.07
CA SER A 225 1.57 31.44 -10.98
C SER A 225 2.52 31.98 -12.05
N SER A 226 3.74 31.45 -12.10
CA SER A 226 4.74 31.84 -13.09
C SER A 226 4.64 30.99 -14.37
N SER A 227 5.48 31.30 -15.35
CA SER A 227 5.76 30.46 -16.52
C SER A 227 7.04 29.64 -16.36
N ALA A 228 7.52 29.44 -15.12
CA ALA A 228 8.74 28.67 -14.85
C ALA A 228 8.39 27.20 -14.63
N ASP A 229 8.69 26.37 -15.64
CA ASP A 229 8.68 24.90 -15.64
C ASP A 229 7.64 24.25 -14.70
N ASN A 230 6.39 24.69 -14.87
CA ASN A 230 5.26 24.30 -14.03
C ASN A 230 4.01 24.00 -14.85
N GLU A 231 4.15 23.86 -16.17
CA GLU A 231 3.05 23.71 -17.12
C GLU A 231 2.17 22.49 -16.79
N GLU A 232 2.77 21.44 -16.24
CA GLU A 232 2.08 20.22 -15.79
C GLU A 232 1.47 20.35 -14.38
N THR A 233 1.84 21.39 -13.62
CA THR A 233 1.37 21.59 -12.25
C THR A 233 0.03 22.34 -12.26
N THR A 234 -1.07 21.59 -12.32
CA THR A 234 -2.43 22.14 -12.25
C THR A 234 -3.37 21.18 -11.51
N GLY A 235 -4.36 21.72 -10.81
CA GLY A 235 -5.28 20.95 -9.94
C GLY A 235 -4.66 20.48 -8.63
N GLY A 236 -3.44 20.94 -8.33
CA GLY A 236 -2.69 20.61 -7.13
C GLY A 236 -3.20 21.35 -5.91
N VAL A 237 -3.03 20.72 -4.75
CA VAL A 237 -3.26 21.32 -3.43
C VAL A 237 -1.93 21.27 -2.69
N PHE A 238 -1.43 22.43 -2.26
CA PHE A 238 -0.14 22.54 -1.59
C PHE A 238 -0.32 23.09 -0.19
N GLU A 239 0.22 22.42 0.82
CA GLU A 239 0.26 22.96 2.17
C GLU A 239 1.57 23.70 2.41
N VAL A 240 1.49 24.89 3.02
CA VAL A 240 2.65 25.63 3.52
C VAL A 240 2.52 25.88 5.01
N SER A 241 3.56 25.52 5.75
CA SER A 241 3.67 25.73 7.20
C SER A 241 5.13 25.78 7.61
N GLY A 242 5.54 26.79 8.39
CA GLY A 242 6.89 26.83 8.96
C GLY A 242 8.04 26.82 7.94
N ALA A 243 7.86 27.44 6.76
CA ALA A 243 8.79 27.36 5.63
C ALA A 243 8.97 25.96 4.99
N TRP A 244 8.06 25.04 5.27
CA TRP A 244 7.93 23.76 4.59
C TRP A 244 6.74 23.79 3.63
N ILE A 245 6.92 23.16 2.45
CA ILE A 245 5.92 23.07 1.39
C ILE A 245 5.77 21.61 1.00
N SER A 246 4.54 21.11 0.91
CA SER A 246 4.23 19.79 0.35
C SER A 246 2.98 19.83 -0.51
N GLN A 247 2.84 18.83 -1.38
CA GLN A 247 1.61 18.58 -2.10
C GLN A 247 0.75 17.58 -1.32
N ILE A 248 -0.56 17.86 -1.25
CA ILE A 248 -1.59 16.99 -0.68
C ILE A 248 -2.38 16.36 -1.83
N ARG A 249 -2.69 15.06 -1.70
CA ARG A 249 -3.55 14.31 -2.61
C ARG A 249 -4.52 13.42 -1.84
N TRP A 250 -5.57 12.96 -2.54
CA TRP A 250 -6.47 11.94 -2.00
C TRP A 250 -5.86 10.54 -2.18
N GLN A 251 -6.07 9.70 -1.18
CA GLN A 251 -5.78 8.28 -1.21
C GLN A 251 -7.10 7.55 -0.98
N GLN A 252 -7.35 6.50 -1.75
CA GLN A 252 -8.53 5.65 -1.64
C GLN A 252 -8.09 4.28 -1.11
N ALA A 253 -8.82 3.79 -0.11
CA ALA A 253 -8.65 2.43 0.44
C ALA A 253 -8.93 1.37 -0.64
N GLY A 254 -8.45 0.14 -0.44
CA GLY A 254 -8.69 -0.98 -1.37
C GLY A 254 -10.18 -1.23 -1.63
N GLY A 255 -11.00 -1.06 -0.59
CA GLY A 255 -12.44 -1.20 -0.70
C GLY A 255 -12.88 -2.66 -0.69
N HIS A 256 -14.18 -2.88 -0.85
CA HIS A 256 -14.76 -4.21 -0.97
C HIS A 256 -15.83 -4.20 -2.06
N GLY A 257 -15.77 -5.18 -2.95
CA GLY A 257 -16.71 -5.37 -4.03
C GLY A 257 -17.88 -6.25 -3.61
N PHE A 258 -19.09 -5.69 -3.55
CA PHE A 258 -20.31 -6.48 -3.34
C PHE A 258 -20.88 -6.94 -4.70
N PRO A 259 -21.49 -8.14 -4.76
CA PRO A 259 -22.22 -8.62 -5.92
C PRO A 259 -23.22 -7.60 -6.49
N VAL A 260 -23.18 -7.35 -7.81
CA VAL A 260 -24.03 -6.33 -8.45
C VAL A 260 -25.43 -6.83 -8.83
N ASN A 261 -25.63 -8.15 -8.86
CA ASN A 261 -26.89 -8.79 -9.22
C ASN A 261 -27.83 -9.05 -8.04
N ARG A 262 -27.39 -8.80 -6.79
CA ARG A 262 -28.24 -8.91 -5.60
C ARG A 262 -28.04 -7.74 -4.64
N PRO A 263 -29.07 -7.37 -3.83
CA PRO A 263 -28.84 -6.45 -2.73
C PRO A 263 -27.89 -7.08 -1.69
N TYR A 264 -27.07 -6.23 -1.08
CA TYR A 264 -26.28 -6.55 0.10
C TYR A 264 -26.86 -5.86 1.34
N THR A 265 -26.57 -6.41 2.51
CA THR A 265 -27.08 -6.00 3.82
C THR A 265 -26.07 -5.15 4.59
N PRO A 266 -26.51 -4.36 5.59
CA PRO A 266 -25.60 -3.68 6.52
C PRO A 266 -24.66 -4.65 7.27
N GLU A 267 -25.13 -5.87 7.56
CA GLU A 267 -24.34 -6.92 8.20
C GLU A 267 -23.19 -7.42 7.31
N GLU A 268 -23.40 -7.52 5.99
CA GLU A 268 -22.33 -7.82 5.02
C GLU A 268 -21.32 -6.68 4.92
N VAL A 269 -21.75 -5.41 5.03
CA VAL A 269 -20.84 -4.26 5.14
C VAL A 269 -20.00 -4.35 6.41
N TYR A 270 -20.62 -4.67 7.55
CA TYR A 270 -19.92 -4.84 8.83
C TYR A 270 -18.90 -5.99 8.78
N ALA A 271 -19.29 -7.14 8.23
CA ALA A 271 -18.42 -8.31 8.10
C ALA A 271 -17.16 -8.04 7.26
N ASN A 272 -17.27 -7.18 6.25
CA ASN A 272 -16.19 -6.82 5.35
C ASN A 272 -15.58 -5.43 5.64
N TRP A 273 -15.91 -4.82 6.79
CA TRP A 273 -15.50 -3.45 7.10
C TRP A 273 -13.98 -3.28 7.10
N LYS A 274 -13.25 -4.32 7.51
CA LYS A 274 -11.77 -4.34 7.51
C LYS A 274 -11.19 -4.08 6.12
N ASP A 275 -11.79 -4.64 5.06
CA ASP A 275 -11.29 -4.51 3.69
C ASP A 275 -11.73 -3.16 3.10
N ILE A 276 -12.95 -2.69 3.46
CA ILE A 276 -13.48 -1.38 3.05
C ILE A 276 -12.57 -0.22 3.49
N VAL A 277 -11.96 -0.33 4.67
CA VAL A 277 -11.12 0.71 5.26
C VAL A 277 -9.62 0.38 5.20
N ASP A 278 -9.22 -0.60 4.39
CA ASP A 278 -7.83 -1.03 4.28
C ASP A 278 -6.99 -0.03 3.48
N PHE A 279 -5.99 0.54 4.15
CA PHE A 279 -5.00 1.47 3.57
C PHE A 279 -3.61 0.85 3.42
N SER A 280 -3.51 -0.49 3.41
CA SER A 280 -2.26 -1.20 3.15
C SER A 280 -1.71 -0.87 1.76
N GLU A 281 -0.38 -0.75 1.64
CA GLU A 281 0.29 -0.20 0.44
C GLU A 281 -0.02 -0.97 -0.85
N ASP A 282 -0.35 -2.25 -0.73
CA ASP A 282 -0.69 -3.20 -1.79
C ASP A 282 -2.11 -3.03 -2.35
N VAL A 283 -3.03 -2.42 -1.61
CA VAL A 283 -4.45 -2.30 -2.01
C VAL A 283 -4.91 -0.87 -2.30
N VAL A 284 -4.15 0.14 -1.85
CA VAL A 284 -4.52 1.56 -2.00
C VAL A 284 -4.32 2.11 -3.41
N SER A 285 -5.14 3.09 -3.76
CA SER A 285 -4.99 3.90 -4.97
C SER A 285 -4.92 5.39 -4.65
N ASN A 286 -4.45 6.21 -5.61
CA ASN A 286 -4.31 7.66 -5.44
C ASN A 286 -4.98 8.41 -6.60
N PRO A 287 -6.31 8.30 -6.76
CA PRO A 287 -7.01 8.80 -7.93
C PRO A 287 -6.87 10.33 -8.05
N ALA A 288 -6.37 10.80 -9.19
CA ALA A 288 -6.22 12.20 -9.54
C ALA A 288 -7.38 12.74 -10.40
N SER A 289 -8.22 11.85 -10.93
CA SER A 289 -9.36 12.16 -11.78
C SER A 289 -10.58 11.29 -11.46
N GLY A 290 -11.76 11.70 -11.93
CA GLY A 290 -12.98 10.90 -11.80
C GLY A 290 -12.89 9.56 -12.55
N GLN A 291 -12.11 9.51 -13.64
CA GLN A 291 -11.87 8.28 -14.39
C GLN A 291 -11.00 7.29 -13.60
N GLU A 292 -9.86 7.75 -13.06
CA GLU A 292 -9.00 6.93 -12.20
C GLU A 292 -9.75 6.43 -10.95
N GLY A 293 -10.60 7.28 -10.35
CA GLY A 293 -11.43 6.87 -9.20
C GLY A 293 -12.47 5.79 -9.52
N MET A 294 -12.78 5.55 -10.81
CA MET A 294 -13.67 4.48 -11.24
C MET A 294 -12.94 3.18 -11.60
N GLU A 295 -11.61 3.17 -11.75
CA GLU A 295 -10.87 1.99 -12.23
C GLU A 295 -11.09 0.77 -11.33
N GLN A 296 -10.93 0.92 -10.00
CA GLN A 296 -11.21 -0.15 -9.03
C GLN A 296 -12.70 -0.52 -8.98
N ILE A 297 -13.61 0.42 -9.25
CA ILE A 297 -15.06 0.20 -9.21
C ILE A 297 -15.52 -0.61 -10.43
N MET A 298 -14.92 -0.38 -11.61
CA MET A 298 -15.27 -1.07 -12.84
C MET A 298 -14.99 -2.58 -12.75
N ALA A 299 -13.94 -2.99 -12.05
CA ALA A 299 -13.67 -4.40 -11.79
C ALA A 299 -14.83 -5.10 -11.05
N ASN A 300 -15.54 -4.37 -10.18
CA ASN A 300 -16.68 -4.91 -9.46
C ASN A 300 -17.97 -5.00 -10.32
N PHE A 301 -18.04 -4.38 -11.50
CA PHE A 301 -19.24 -4.49 -12.35
C PHE A 301 -19.42 -5.89 -12.93
N GLU A 302 -18.35 -6.68 -12.97
CA GLU A 302 -18.37 -8.09 -13.36
C GLU A 302 -18.55 -9.03 -12.16
N ASN A 303 -18.58 -8.50 -10.92
CA ASN A 303 -18.84 -9.26 -9.71
C ASN A 303 -20.34 -9.61 -9.63
N VAL A 304 -20.72 -10.67 -10.34
CA VAL A 304 -22.01 -11.32 -10.17
C VAL A 304 -21.86 -12.39 -9.10
N GLY A 305 -22.58 -12.23 -7.99
CA GLY A 305 -22.72 -13.29 -7.00
C GLY A 305 -23.56 -14.41 -7.60
N ASP A 306 -23.48 -15.62 -7.08
CA ASP A 306 -24.32 -16.70 -7.60
C ASP A 306 -25.80 -16.36 -7.39
N ASP A 307 -26.54 -16.24 -8.50
CA ASP A 307 -28.00 -16.11 -8.52
C ASP A 307 -28.61 -17.44 -8.04
N GLU A 308 -28.59 -17.73 -6.75
CA GLU A 308 -29.45 -18.77 -6.20
C GLU A 308 -29.54 -18.67 -4.66
N GLU A 309 -30.75 -18.38 -4.19
CA GLU A 309 -31.22 -18.73 -2.84
C GLU A 309 -31.42 -20.26 -2.69
N GLY A 310 -30.63 -21.06 -3.40
CA GLY A 310 -30.72 -22.52 -3.50
C GLY A 310 -29.33 -23.16 -3.51
N ASP A 311 -29.09 -24.05 -2.54
CA ASP A 311 -28.16 -25.17 -2.65
C ASP A 311 -26.66 -24.94 -2.99
N ALA A 312 -26.07 -23.78 -2.70
CA ALA A 312 -24.60 -23.63 -2.63
C ALA A 312 -23.98 -24.04 -1.28
N LYS A 313 -24.77 -24.59 -0.34
CA LYS A 313 -24.25 -25.32 0.83
C LYS A 313 -24.04 -26.80 0.49
N ASP A 314 -23.02 -27.18 -0.31
CA ASP A 314 -22.46 -28.56 -0.21
C ASP A 314 -21.23 -28.93 -1.07
N GLN A 315 -20.52 -28.00 -1.73
CA GLN A 315 -19.35 -28.44 -2.51
C GLN A 315 -18.10 -28.71 -1.64
N SER A 316 -17.90 -28.00 -0.53
CA SER A 316 -16.80 -28.31 0.41
C SER A 316 -17.07 -29.57 1.24
N ALA A 317 -18.34 -29.84 1.58
CA ALA A 317 -18.75 -30.99 2.38
C ALA A 317 -18.63 -32.34 1.62
N THR A 318 -18.52 -32.30 0.30
CA THR A 318 -18.39 -33.50 -0.55
C THR A 318 -16.99 -33.71 -1.14
N LEU A 319 -16.14 -32.67 -1.20
CA LEU A 319 -14.74 -32.82 -1.59
C LEU A 319 -14.02 -33.71 -0.56
N TYR A 320 -13.58 -34.88 -1.01
CA TYR A 320 -12.98 -35.95 -0.19
C TYR A 320 -13.94 -36.63 0.80
N ALA A 321 -15.26 -36.54 0.65
CA ALA A 321 -16.19 -37.33 1.43
C ALA A 321 -15.93 -38.84 1.25
N ASP A 322 -15.87 -39.57 2.35
CA ASP A 322 -15.63 -41.01 2.35
C ASP A 322 -16.83 -41.73 2.99
N PRO A 323 -17.46 -42.70 2.32
CA PRO A 323 -18.56 -43.48 2.92
C PRO A 323 -18.16 -44.21 4.21
N GLU A 324 -16.86 -44.46 4.41
CA GLU A 324 -16.31 -45.10 5.60
C GLU A 324 -15.93 -44.12 6.72
N ASP A 325 -16.09 -42.81 6.54
CA ASP A 325 -15.82 -41.82 7.58
C ASP A 325 -16.81 -42.00 8.75
N SER A 326 -16.28 -42.03 9.98
CA SER A 326 -17.11 -41.92 11.18
C SER A 326 -17.88 -40.60 11.18
N GLU A 327 -19.01 -40.54 11.88
CA GLU A 327 -19.84 -39.33 12.00
C GLU A 327 -19.02 -38.09 12.40
N LEU A 328 -18.11 -38.22 13.38
CA LEU A 328 -17.22 -37.14 13.80
C LEU A 328 -16.36 -36.59 12.66
N VAL A 329 -15.82 -37.47 11.82
CA VAL A 329 -14.95 -37.09 10.69
C VAL A 329 -15.76 -36.46 9.58
N ARG A 330 -16.97 -36.96 9.31
CA ARG A 330 -17.90 -36.35 8.35
C ARG A 330 -18.29 -34.94 8.76
N GLU A 331 -18.62 -34.72 10.03
CA GLU A 331 -18.91 -33.38 10.52
C GLU A 331 -17.69 -32.46 10.46
N ALA A 332 -16.49 -32.97 10.82
CA ALA A 332 -15.26 -32.18 10.73
C ALA A 332 -14.92 -31.73 9.29
N LYS A 333 -15.24 -32.54 8.28
CA LYS A 333 -15.06 -32.22 6.86
C LYS A 333 -16.01 -31.13 6.33
N LYS A 334 -17.08 -30.81 7.05
CA LYS A 334 -18.00 -29.71 6.67
C LYS A 334 -17.48 -28.33 7.03
N ASN A 335 -16.42 -28.23 7.83
CA ASN A 335 -15.86 -26.93 8.18
C ASN A 335 -15.33 -26.23 6.93
N GLU A 336 -15.80 -25.01 6.69
CA GLU A 336 -15.33 -24.18 5.60
C GLU A 336 -13.86 -23.80 5.80
N THR A 337 -13.08 -23.90 4.73
CA THR A 337 -11.70 -23.39 4.68
C THR A 337 -11.68 -22.11 3.86
N ASN A 338 -11.10 -21.05 4.42
CA ASN A 338 -10.92 -19.79 3.70
C ASN A 338 -9.80 -19.92 2.68
N LEU A 339 -9.95 -19.25 1.54
CA LEU A 339 -8.85 -19.05 0.61
C LEU A 339 -7.88 -18.02 1.20
N HIS A 340 -6.59 -18.23 0.98
CA HIS A 340 -5.53 -17.34 1.43
C HIS A 340 -4.61 -17.01 0.25
N GLU A 341 -4.41 -15.72 0.03
CA GLU A 341 -3.43 -15.22 -0.92
C GLU A 341 -2.02 -15.35 -0.34
N TYR A 342 -1.07 -15.76 -1.16
CA TYR A 342 0.34 -15.86 -0.80
C TYR A 342 1.18 -15.17 -1.87
N ASN A 343 1.67 -13.99 -1.53
CA ASN A 343 2.58 -13.21 -2.36
C ASN A 343 4.03 -13.45 -1.92
N PHE A 344 4.92 -13.59 -2.89
CA PHE A 344 6.35 -13.76 -2.64
C PHE A 344 7.15 -13.06 -3.74
N THR A 345 8.39 -12.72 -3.41
CA THR A 345 9.36 -12.08 -4.29
C THR A 345 10.62 -12.94 -4.41
N GLU A 346 11.57 -12.53 -5.24
CA GLU A 346 12.89 -13.17 -5.35
C GLU A 346 13.61 -13.21 -4.00
N ARG A 347 13.38 -12.20 -3.14
CA ARG A 347 13.90 -12.18 -1.77
C ARG A 347 13.43 -13.37 -0.95
N ASP A 348 12.16 -13.73 -1.05
CA ASP A 348 11.54 -14.82 -0.28
C ASP A 348 12.05 -16.19 -0.77
N VAL A 349 12.26 -16.31 -2.09
CA VAL A 349 12.90 -17.47 -2.72
C VAL A 349 14.33 -17.66 -2.22
N ILE A 350 15.15 -16.60 -2.24
CA ILE A 350 16.54 -16.63 -1.75
C ILE A 350 16.57 -16.98 -0.26
N LEU A 351 15.70 -16.37 0.53
CA LEU A 351 15.62 -16.61 1.97
C LEU A 351 15.28 -18.06 2.29
N TYR A 352 14.32 -18.65 1.57
CA TYR A 352 14.01 -20.07 1.69
C TYR A 352 15.19 -20.96 1.30
N ASN A 353 15.79 -20.71 0.14
CA ASN A 353 16.92 -21.50 -0.37
C ASN A 353 18.10 -21.48 0.62
N LEU A 354 18.46 -20.32 1.16
CA LEU A 354 19.45 -20.18 2.24
C LEU A 354 19.01 -20.92 3.52
N GLY A 355 17.73 -20.84 3.86
CA GLY A 355 17.11 -21.56 4.97
C GLY A 355 17.24 -23.08 4.88
N ILE A 356 17.38 -23.64 3.68
CA ILE A 356 17.65 -25.07 3.42
C ILE A 356 19.09 -25.31 2.93
N GLY A 357 19.99 -24.40 3.30
CA GLY A 357 21.44 -24.57 3.20
C GLY A 357 22.04 -24.29 1.84
N ALA A 358 21.33 -23.62 0.92
CA ALA A 358 21.98 -23.06 -0.26
C ALA A 358 23.09 -22.08 0.18
N THR A 359 24.15 -22.02 -0.61
CA THR A 359 25.35 -21.23 -0.29
C THR A 359 25.58 -20.12 -1.32
N GLU A 360 26.47 -19.20 -1.02
CA GLU A 360 26.88 -18.10 -1.90
C GLU A 360 27.48 -18.56 -3.24
N LYS A 361 27.77 -19.87 -3.37
CA LYS A 361 28.30 -20.50 -4.59
C LYS A 361 27.21 -21.10 -5.48
N GLU A 362 25.99 -21.19 -4.98
CA GLU A 362 24.83 -21.74 -5.69
C GLU A 362 23.96 -20.57 -6.15
N LEU A 363 24.50 -19.80 -7.11
CA LEU A 363 23.91 -18.54 -7.56
C LEU A 363 22.52 -18.72 -8.16
N GLN A 364 22.25 -19.85 -8.82
CA GLN A 364 20.93 -20.22 -9.33
C GLN A 364 19.85 -20.27 -8.23
N TRP A 365 20.22 -20.26 -6.95
CA TRP A 365 19.31 -20.24 -5.81
C TRP A 365 19.48 -19.03 -4.89
N THR A 366 20.54 -18.23 -5.07
CA THR A 366 20.93 -17.17 -4.13
C THR A 366 21.14 -15.80 -4.78
N PHE A 367 21.02 -15.72 -6.11
CA PHE A 367 21.16 -14.48 -6.86
C PHE A 367 20.08 -14.37 -7.94
N GLU A 368 19.21 -13.39 -7.79
CA GLU A 368 18.09 -13.09 -8.69
C GLU A 368 18.51 -12.72 -10.12
N GLY A 369 19.78 -12.36 -10.34
CA GLY A 369 20.34 -12.08 -11.66
C GLY A 369 20.97 -13.27 -12.37
N ASP A 370 20.93 -14.49 -11.81
CA ASP A 370 21.39 -15.70 -12.49
C ASP A 370 20.36 -16.16 -13.54
N ASP A 371 20.81 -16.56 -14.74
CA ASP A 371 19.93 -17.00 -15.84
C ASP A 371 19.07 -18.23 -15.48
N ASN A 372 19.46 -18.98 -14.45
CA ASN A 372 18.74 -20.15 -13.94
C ASN A 372 18.18 -19.90 -12.53
N PHE A 373 18.01 -18.65 -12.13
CA PHE A 373 17.42 -18.31 -10.84
C PHE A 373 16.07 -19.01 -10.66
N GLY A 374 15.89 -19.65 -9.51
CA GLY A 374 14.64 -20.31 -9.17
C GLY A 374 14.57 -20.81 -7.74
N ALA A 375 13.38 -21.18 -7.31
CA ALA A 375 13.18 -21.85 -6.03
C ALA A 375 13.54 -23.33 -6.14
N LEU A 376 14.14 -23.89 -5.09
CA LEU A 376 14.14 -25.34 -4.93
C LEU A 376 12.69 -25.83 -4.84
N PRO A 377 12.29 -26.94 -5.53
CA PRO A 377 10.88 -27.32 -5.65
C PRO A 377 10.14 -27.53 -4.32
N THR A 378 10.87 -27.81 -3.24
CA THR A 378 10.30 -27.89 -1.89
C THR A 378 9.77 -26.57 -1.34
N PHE A 379 10.01 -25.42 -2.00
CA PHE A 379 9.39 -24.14 -1.66
C PHE A 379 7.86 -24.23 -1.66
N GLY A 380 7.28 -25.15 -2.45
CA GLY A 380 5.83 -25.38 -2.48
C GLY A 380 5.20 -25.75 -1.14
N VAL A 381 5.97 -26.11 -0.10
CA VAL A 381 5.46 -26.32 1.26
C VAL A 381 5.24 -25.03 2.05
N ILE A 382 5.71 -23.89 1.55
CA ILE A 382 5.65 -22.60 2.23
C ILE A 382 4.27 -21.92 2.13
N PRO A 383 3.62 -21.82 0.94
CA PRO A 383 2.37 -21.07 0.80
C PRO A 383 1.20 -21.52 1.69
N GLN A 384 1.26 -22.75 2.23
CA GLN A 384 0.22 -23.25 3.14
C GLN A 384 0.26 -22.66 4.55
N PHE A 385 1.38 -22.06 4.99
CA PHE A 385 1.53 -21.61 6.39
C PHE A 385 0.54 -20.49 6.79
N PRO A 386 0.28 -19.45 5.98
CA PRO A 386 -0.73 -18.45 6.30
C PRO A 386 -2.13 -19.03 6.51
N ALA A 387 -2.50 -20.05 5.74
CA ALA A 387 -3.81 -20.70 5.86
C ALA A 387 -4.02 -21.42 7.20
N SER A 388 -2.92 -21.81 7.87
CA SER A 388 -2.91 -22.46 9.19
C SER A 388 -3.80 -23.72 9.30
N SER A 389 -4.33 -24.20 8.17
CA SER A 389 -5.31 -25.27 8.04
C SER A 389 -5.39 -25.71 6.57
N GLY A 390 -5.93 -26.90 6.33
CA GLY A 390 -6.16 -27.46 5.00
C GLY A 390 -7.40 -28.33 5.00
N LEU A 391 -7.83 -28.77 3.83
CA LEU A 391 -8.99 -29.65 3.69
C LEU A 391 -8.68 -31.02 4.29
N ILE A 392 -9.58 -31.57 5.11
CA ILE A 392 -9.38 -32.88 5.71
C ILE A 392 -9.55 -33.95 4.62
N LEU A 393 -8.45 -34.58 4.22
CA LEU A 393 -8.44 -35.66 3.24
C LEU A 393 -8.81 -37.01 3.89
N GLU A 394 -8.18 -37.31 5.02
CA GLU A 394 -8.29 -38.62 5.68
C GLU A 394 -8.07 -38.49 7.19
N VAL A 395 -8.85 -39.22 8.00
CA VAL A 395 -8.61 -39.33 9.44
C VAL A 395 -8.58 -40.81 9.85
N GLN A 396 -7.56 -41.20 10.60
CA GLN A 396 -7.39 -42.56 11.11
C GLN A 396 -7.38 -42.59 12.64
N ASP A 397 -8.17 -43.47 13.24
CA ASP A 397 -8.17 -43.74 14.67
C ASP A 397 -7.03 -44.70 15.03
N LYS A 398 -6.04 -44.18 15.77
CA LYS A 398 -4.86 -44.92 16.24
C LYS A 398 -5.00 -45.31 17.71
N GLY A 399 -6.23 -45.41 18.22
CA GLY A 399 -6.57 -45.83 19.58
C GLY A 399 -6.42 -44.68 20.58
N LYS A 400 -5.20 -44.30 20.95
CA LYS A 400 -4.94 -43.16 21.85
C LYS A 400 -4.55 -41.88 21.13
N ALA A 401 -4.63 -41.88 19.79
CA ALA A 401 -4.25 -40.76 18.94
C ALA A 401 -5.07 -40.78 17.65
N ALA A 402 -5.11 -39.65 16.95
CA ALA A 402 -5.59 -39.56 15.58
C ALA A 402 -4.41 -39.31 14.62
N ALA A 403 -4.45 -39.91 13.43
CA ALA A 403 -3.66 -39.44 12.30
C ALA A 403 -4.58 -38.70 11.33
N VAL A 404 -4.41 -37.39 11.23
CA VAL A 404 -5.23 -36.49 10.39
C VAL A 404 -4.38 -36.09 9.19
N THR A 405 -4.79 -36.47 7.99
CA THR A 405 -4.18 -36.00 6.75
C THR A 405 -4.99 -34.84 6.20
N VAL A 406 -4.33 -33.71 6.03
CA VAL A 406 -4.86 -32.53 5.35
C VAL A 406 -4.23 -32.40 3.96
N ILE A 407 -4.99 -31.79 3.05
CA ILE A 407 -4.54 -31.42 1.71
C ILE A 407 -4.70 -29.91 1.51
N THR A 408 -3.71 -29.31 0.85
CA THR A 408 -3.72 -27.90 0.48
C THR A 408 -3.29 -27.76 -0.98
N ASP A 409 -4.15 -27.13 -1.78
CA ASP A 409 -3.85 -26.77 -3.17
C ASP A 409 -3.38 -25.32 -3.23
N THR A 410 -2.26 -25.08 -3.88
CA THR A 410 -1.78 -23.74 -4.24
C THR A 410 -2.03 -23.52 -5.72
N LYS A 411 -2.76 -22.47 -6.07
CA LYS A 411 -3.12 -22.12 -7.44
C LYS A 411 -2.53 -20.76 -7.82
N ASP A 412 -2.20 -20.59 -9.10
CA ASP A 412 -1.84 -19.28 -9.64
C ASP A 412 -3.07 -18.39 -9.90
N GLU A 413 -2.86 -17.16 -10.34
CA GLU A 413 -3.91 -16.19 -10.67
C GLU A 413 -4.89 -16.68 -11.77
N SER A 414 -4.47 -17.62 -12.60
CA SER A 414 -5.33 -18.24 -13.63
C SER A 414 -6.19 -19.39 -13.09
N GLY A 415 -5.98 -19.77 -11.82
CA GLY A 415 -6.63 -20.91 -11.17
C GLY A 415 -5.95 -22.26 -11.44
N GLN A 416 -4.77 -22.28 -12.09
CA GLN A 416 -4.01 -23.51 -12.31
C GLN A 416 -3.29 -23.94 -11.02
N THR A 417 -3.46 -25.20 -10.62
CA THR A 417 -2.72 -25.78 -9.49
C THR A 417 -1.23 -25.86 -9.79
N ILE A 418 -0.43 -25.23 -8.94
CA ILE A 418 1.03 -25.22 -8.96
C ILE A 418 1.58 -26.26 -7.98
N PHE A 419 1.04 -26.32 -6.76
CA PHE A 419 1.46 -27.28 -5.74
C PHE A 419 0.25 -27.96 -5.09
N GLU A 420 0.38 -29.26 -4.82
CA GLU A 420 -0.51 -30.03 -3.96
C GLU A 420 0.31 -30.53 -2.76
N ASN A 421 -0.08 -30.13 -1.54
CA ASN A 421 0.59 -30.55 -0.32
C ASN A 421 -0.32 -31.49 0.48
N GLN A 422 0.15 -32.71 0.76
CA GLN A 422 -0.53 -33.65 1.66
C GLN A 422 0.29 -33.84 2.94
N THR A 423 -0.27 -33.41 4.07
CA THR A 423 0.41 -33.44 5.38
C THR A 423 -0.37 -34.32 6.36
N THR A 424 0.28 -35.35 6.92
CA THR A 424 -0.31 -36.16 7.99
C THR A 424 0.20 -35.71 9.37
N LEU A 425 -0.72 -35.18 10.18
CA LEU A 425 -0.51 -34.79 11.57
C LEU A 425 -0.88 -35.94 12.51
N PHE A 426 -0.02 -36.23 13.48
CA PHE A 426 -0.28 -37.25 14.50
C PHE A 426 -0.64 -36.58 15.85
N ILE A 427 -1.92 -36.57 16.18
CA ILE A 427 -2.47 -35.83 17.33
C ILE A 427 -2.67 -36.82 18.49
N ARG A 428 -1.78 -36.74 19.48
CA ARG A 428 -1.88 -37.57 20.70
C ARG A 428 -3.10 -37.16 21.52
N GLY A 429 -3.78 -38.13 22.13
CA GLY A 429 -4.96 -37.91 22.96
C GLY A 429 -6.28 -37.81 22.17
N ALA A 430 -6.23 -37.62 20.86
CA ALA A 430 -7.40 -37.45 20.00
C ALA A 430 -7.91 -38.77 19.36
N GLY A 431 -7.63 -39.92 19.96
CA GLY A 431 -8.07 -41.24 19.46
C GLY A 431 -9.32 -41.78 20.18
N GLY A 432 -9.80 -42.95 19.74
CA GLY A 432 -10.90 -43.66 20.40
C GLY A 432 -12.29 -43.20 19.96
N PHE A 433 -12.37 -42.53 18.81
CA PHE A 433 -13.62 -42.05 18.20
C PHE A 433 -14.27 -43.09 17.27
N GLY A 434 -13.69 -44.29 17.15
CA GLY A 434 -14.31 -45.40 16.41
C GLY A 434 -14.17 -45.29 14.89
N GLY A 435 -13.23 -44.49 14.40
CA GLY A 435 -12.93 -44.35 12.97
C GLY A 435 -12.03 -45.46 12.42
N ARG A 436 -11.75 -45.42 11.11
CA ARG A 436 -10.87 -46.41 10.45
C ARG A 436 -9.46 -46.40 11.04
N ARG A 437 -8.85 -47.58 11.16
CA ARG A 437 -7.50 -47.70 11.76
C ARG A 437 -6.36 -47.60 10.76
N ASN A 438 -6.61 -47.96 9.50
CA ASN A 438 -5.63 -47.99 8.44
C ASN A 438 -5.94 -46.90 7.42
N GLY A 439 -4.89 -46.32 6.82
CA GLY A 439 -5.04 -45.33 5.77
C GLY A 439 -5.29 -45.98 4.41
N LYS A 440 -5.87 -45.23 3.49
CA LYS A 440 -6.01 -45.61 2.08
C LYS A 440 -4.67 -45.54 1.36
N ASP A 441 -4.50 -46.38 0.35
CA ASP A 441 -3.38 -46.25 -0.58
C ASP A 441 -3.64 -45.06 -1.52
N ARG A 442 -2.80 -44.03 -1.38
CA ARG A 442 -2.75 -42.78 -2.15
C ARG A 442 -1.55 -42.77 -3.11
N GLY A 443 -1.04 -43.94 -3.49
CA GLY A 443 0.08 -44.08 -4.42
C GLY A 443 1.38 -43.53 -3.84
N SER A 444 2.06 -42.64 -4.56
CA SER A 444 3.35 -42.07 -4.15
C SER A 444 3.32 -41.40 -2.77
N ALA A 445 2.19 -40.79 -2.39
CA ALA A 445 2.01 -40.10 -1.10
C ALA A 445 2.01 -41.05 0.11
N SER A 446 1.53 -42.29 -0.05
CA SER A 446 1.45 -43.32 1.01
C SER A 446 2.51 -44.42 0.90
N ALA A 447 3.31 -44.43 -0.18
CA ALA A 447 4.29 -45.46 -0.45
C ALA A 447 5.29 -45.66 0.70
N ALA A 448 5.60 -46.92 1.02
CA ALA A 448 6.49 -47.27 2.14
C ALA A 448 7.95 -46.89 1.90
N ASN A 449 8.40 -46.82 0.63
CA ASN A 449 9.74 -46.42 0.20
C ASN A 449 10.85 -47.01 1.08
N VAL A 450 10.82 -48.34 1.24
CA VAL A 450 11.80 -49.05 2.07
C VAL A 450 13.15 -49.00 1.35
N PRO A 451 14.23 -48.53 1.99
CA PRO A 451 15.57 -48.54 1.40
C PRO A 451 15.96 -49.96 0.93
N PRO A 452 16.51 -50.10 -0.28
CA PRO A 452 17.03 -51.38 -0.77
C PRO A 452 18.08 -51.98 0.17
N LYS A 453 18.13 -53.31 0.28
CA LYS A 453 19.14 -54.04 1.08
C LYS A 453 20.49 -54.10 0.36
N ARG A 454 21.02 -52.96 -0.06
CA ARG A 454 22.33 -52.75 -0.71
C ARG A 454 22.91 -51.39 -0.31
N GLN A 455 24.19 -51.17 -0.56
CA GLN A 455 24.81 -49.86 -0.29
C GLN A 455 24.10 -48.73 -1.08
N PRO A 456 24.02 -47.51 -0.51
CA PRO A 456 23.53 -46.34 -1.23
C PRO A 456 24.33 -46.09 -2.50
N ASP A 457 23.66 -45.64 -3.55
CA ASP A 457 24.33 -45.21 -4.79
C ASP A 457 25.10 -43.91 -4.56
N VAL A 458 24.57 -43.05 -3.69
CA VAL A 458 25.14 -41.75 -3.35
C VAL A 458 24.91 -41.46 -1.87
N VAL A 459 25.93 -40.90 -1.23
CA VAL A 459 25.85 -40.35 0.12
C VAL A 459 26.33 -38.90 0.06
N MET A 460 25.51 -37.98 0.58
CA MET A 460 25.86 -36.56 0.71
C MET A 460 25.76 -36.13 2.16
N GLU A 461 26.72 -35.32 2.60
CA GLU A 461 26.74 -34.76 3.95
C GLU A 461 26.58 -33.24 3.91
N GLU A 462 25.77 -32.69 4.81
CA GLU A 462 25.62 -31.25 4.98
C GLU A 462 25.52 -30.89 6.46
N LYS A 463 26.43 -30.03 6.92
CA LYS A 463 26.41 -29.53 8.29
C LYS A 463 25.49 -28.32 8.37
N THR A 464 24.45 -28.44 9.20
CA THR A 464 23.52 -27.33 9.44
C THR A 464 24.20 -26.22 10.25
N LEU A 465 23.74 -24.98 10.10
CA LEU A 465 24.20 -23.87 10.93
C LEU A 465 23.60 -23.96 12.34
N PRO A 466 24.30 -23.46 13.39
CA PRO A 466 23.68 -23.25 14.70
C PRO A 466 22.44 -22.34 14.62
N SER A 467 22.40 -21.43 13.65
CA SER A 467 21.29 -20.51 13.37
C SER A 467 20.28 -21.05 12.35
N GLN A 468 20.39 -22.30 11.88
CA GLN A 468 19.59 -22.79 10.75
C GLN A 468 18.08 -22.66 10.98
N ALA A 469 17.61 -23.01 12.19
CA ALA A 469 16.19 -22.88 12.55
C ALA A 469 15.74 -21.41 12.61
N ALA A 470 16.62 -20.50 13.06
CA ALA A 470 16.34 -19.07 13.12
C ALA A 470 16.26 -18.44 11.72
N LEU A 471 17.00 -18.98 10.74
CA LEU A 471 16.93 -18.58 9.35
C LEU A 471 15.68 -19.17 8.66
N TYR A 472 15.49 -20.49 8.73
CA TYR A 472 14.39 -21.18 8.04
C TYR A 472 13.00 -20.71 8.48
N ARG A 473 12.81 -20.38 9.77
CA ARG A 473 11.51 -19.87 10.25
C ARG A 473 11.04 -18.58 9.56
N LEU A 474 11.97 -17.81 8.98
CA LEU A 474 11.64 -16.59 8.26
C LEU A 474 10.91 -16.86 6.95
N SER A 475 10.93 -18.11 6.47
CA SER A 475 10.16 -18.53 5.30
C SER A 475 8.68 -18.80 5.60
N GLY A 476 8.23 -18.83 6.87
CA GLY A 476 6.79 -18.92 7.18
C GLY A 476 6.42 -19.73 8.42
N ASP A 477 7.19 -20.76 8.79
CA ASP A 477 6.92 -21.56 9.99
C ASP A 477 7.47 -20.87 11.25
N THR A 478 6.60 -20.08 11.88
CA THR A 478 6.94 -19.26 13.05
C THR A 478 6.82 -19.98 14.39
N ASN A 479 6.55 -21.30 14.41
CA ASN A 479 6.32 -22.06 15.63
C ASN A 479 7.44 -21.86 16.68
N PRO A 480 7.12 -21.40 17.91
CA PRO A 480 8.12 -21.07 18.93
C PRO A 480 9.02 -22.24 19.35
N LEU A 481 8.56 -23.50 19.17
CA LEU A 481 9.33 -24.73 19.38
C LEU A 481 10.74 -24.69 18.78
N HIS A 482 10.90 -24.01 17.66
CA HIS A 482 12.14 -24.00 16.88
C HIS A 482 13.14 -22.92 17.31
N ILE A 483 12.81 -22.08 18.29
CA ILE A 483 13.69 -20.99 18.72
C ILE A 483 13.67 -20.71 20.23
N LEU A 484 12.54 -20.92 20.91
CA LEU A 484 12.39 -20.67 22.35
C LEU A 484 12.65 -21.96 23.16
N PRO A 485 13.71 -22.00 24.01
CA PRO A 485 14.02 -23.17 24.82
C PRO A 485 12.87 -23.63 25.72
N GLU A 486 12.17 -22.69 26.35
CA GLU A 486 11.03 -22.97 27.24
C GLU A 486 9.85 -23.62 26.51
N PHE A 487 9.61 -23.25 25.24
CA PHE A 487 8.55 -23.84 24.44
C PHE A 487 8.95 -25.21 23.90
N ALA A 488 10.23 -25.38 23.56
CA ALA A 488 10.78 -26.69 23.18
C ALA A 488 10.67 -27.70 24.32
N ALA A 489 10.91 -27.27 25.56
CA ALA A 489 10.76 -28.11 26.74
C ALA A 489 9.31 -28.60 26.94
N ILE A 490 8.30 -27.76 26.67
CA ILE A 490 6.87 -28.16 26.70
C ILE A 490 6.61 -29.28 25.68
N GLY A 491 7.25 -29.19 24.50
CA GLY A 491 7.20 -30.23 23.47
C GLY A 491 7.97 -31.52 23.81
N GLY A 492 8.65 -31.56 24.95
CA GLY A 492 9.47 -32.71 25.38
C GLY A 492 10.87 -32.74 24.77
N PHE A 493 11.41 -31.59 24.35
CA PHE A 493 12.75 -31.47 23.80
C PHE A 493 13.67 -30.66 24.73
N ASP A 494 14.89 -31.15 24.94
CA ASP A 494 15.87 -30.49 25.83
C ASP A 494 16.36 -29.12 25.31
N LYS A 495 16.21 -28.87 24.00
CA LYS A 495 16.57 -27.61 23.34
C LYS A 495 15.77 -27.47 22.02
N PRO A 496 15.70 -26.26 21.43
CA PRO A 496 15.02 -26.06 20.15
C PRO A 496 15.54 -26.99 19.06
N ILE A 497 14.62 -27.61 18.34
CA ILE A 497 14.91 -28.53 17.22
C ILE A 497 14.79 -27.79 15.89
N LEU A 498 15.48 -28.29 14.86
CA LEU A 498 15.32 -27.82 13.49
C LEU A 498 13.96 -28.28 12.93
N HIS A 499 13.33 -27.45 12.11
CA HIS A 499 12.08 -27.78 11.43
C HIS A 499 12.22 -29.05 10.59
N GLY A 500 11.21 -29.92 10.65
CA GLY A 500 11.11 -31.09 9.77
C GLY A 500 11.33 -30.74 8.30
N LEU A 501 10.56 -29.77 7.83
CA LEU A 501 10.57 -29.30 6.45
C LEU A 501 11.91 -28.66 6.05
N CYS A 502 12.69 -28.13 7.00
CA CYS A 502 14.03 -27.62 6.72
C CYS A 502 14.99 -28.76 6.33
N PHE A 503 15.11 -29.80 7.16
CA PHE A 503 16.00 -30.92 6.83
C PHE A 503 15.45 -31.84 5.72
N MET A 504 14.14 -31.79 5.45
CA MET A 504 13.57 -32.28 4.19
C MET A 504 14.09 -31.49 3.00
N GLY A 505 14.03 -30.16 3.03
CA GLY A 505 14.55 -29.29 1.96
C GLY A 505 16.04 -29.51 1.69
N ILE A 506 16.87 -29.65 2.73
CA ILE A 506 18.30 -29.98 2.58
C ILE A 506 18.47 -31.33 1.87
N SER A 507 17.73 -32.36 2.28
CA SER A 507 17.81 -33.68 1.66
C SER A 507 17.28 -33.68 0.22
N ALA A 508 16.25 -32.88 -0.06
CA ALA A 508 15.69 -32.70 -1.40
C ALA A 508 16.67 -31.98 -2.32
N LYS A 509 17.39 -30.97 -1.81
CA LYS A 509 18.50 -30.31 -2.50
C LYS A 509 19.61 -31.30 -2.85
N HIS A 510 19.95 -32.25 -1.97
CA HIS A 510 20.89 -33.33 -2.30
C HIS A 510 20.40 -34.20 -3.46
N VAL A 511 19.12 -34.57 -3.46
CA VAL A 511 18.51 -35.30 -4.58
C VAL A 511 18.59 -34.48 -5.86
N TYR A 512 18.20 -33.20 -5.82
CA TYR A 512 18.23 -32.29 -6.98
C TYR A 512 19.64 -32.16 -7.55
N LYS A 513 20.63 -31.83 -6.71
CA LYS A 513 22.03 -31.66 -7.14
C LYS A 513 22.60 -32.91 -7.80
N LYS A 514 22.16 -34.08 -7.36
CA LYS A 514 22.73 -35.35 -7.83
C LYS A 514 21.99 -35.94 -9.03
N PHE A 515 20.67 -35.84 -9.05
CA PHE A 515 19.81 -36.57 -9.98
C PHE A 515 18.95 -35.66 -10.88
N GLY A 516 18.94 -34.35 -10.64
CA GLY A 516 18.14 -33.38 -11.39
C GLY A 516 16.76 -33.16 -10.79
N GLU A 517 15.88 -32.56 -11.59
CA GLU A 517 14.55 -32.15 -11.17
C GLU A 517 13.65 -33.34 -10.81
N TYR A 518 12.68 -33.08 -9.94
CA TYR A 518 11.69 -34.06 -9.51
C TYR A 518 10.31 -33.40 -9.45
N LYS A 519 9.28 -34.17 -9.79
CA LYS A 519 7.88 -33.71 -9.81
C LYS A 519 7.16 -33.93 -8.48
N ASP A 520 7.65 -34.85 -7.66
CA ASP A 520 7.09 -35.14 -6.35
C ASP A 520 8.19 -35.56 -5.37
N ILE A 521 7.95 -35.28 -4.09
CA ILE A 521 8.78 -35.74 -2.98
C ILE A 521 7.90 -36.11 -1.80
N LYS A 522 8.17 -37.27 -1.20
CA LYS A 522 7.46 -37.77 -0.03
C LYS A 522 8.45 -38.16 1.04
N VAL A 523 8.18 -37.82 2.29
CA VAL A 523 9.03 -38.18 3.45
C VAL A 523 8.20 -38.61 4.66
N ARG A 524 8.83 -39.28 5.62
CA ARG A 524 8.34 -39.43 7.00
C ARG A 524 9.38 -38.89 7.97
N PHE A 525 8.99 -37.91 8.78
CA PHE A 525 9.81 -37.43 9.89
C PHE A 525 9.88 -38.53 10.98
N ALA A 526 11.06 -39.12 11.13
CA ALA A 526 11.31 -40.28 11.99
C ALA A 526 12.07 -39.93 13.28
N GLY A 527 12.65 -38.73 13.35
CA GLY A 527 13.42 -38.25 14.48
C GLY A 527 13.62 -36.74 14.41
N VAL A 528 14.43 -36.22 15.33
CA VAL A 528 14.74 -34.80 15.43
C VAL A 528 16.18 -34.50 15.04
N VAL A 529 16.38 -33.29 14.51
CA VAL A 529 17.67 -32.70 14.19
C VAL A 529 17.85 -31.47 15.06
N TYR A 530 19.03 -31.30 15.64
CA TYR A 530 19.39 -30.07 16.33
C TYR A 530 20.22 -29.16 15.42
N PRO A 531 19.96 -27.84 15.38
CA PRO A 531 20.79 -26.91 14.62
C PRO A 531 22.29 -27.06 14.97
N GLY A 532 23.15 -27.17 13.96
CA GLY A 532 24.57 -27.45 14.09
C GLY A 532 24.96 -28.91 13.83
N GLU A 533 24.02 -29.86 13.84
CA GLU A 533 24.24 -31.27 13.51
C GLU A 533 24.46 -31.48 12.01
N THR A 534 25.11 -32.59 11.67
CA THR A 534 25.45 -32.97 10.29
C THR A 534 24.44 -33.97 9.76
N LEU A 535 23.76 -33.60 8.68
CA LEU A 535 22.84 -34.47 7.96
C LEU A 535 23.62 -35.35 6.98
N VAL A 536 23.29 -36.64 6.92
CA VAL A 536 23.80 -37.60 5.96
C VAL A 536 22.62 -38.14 5.16
N THR A 537 22.51 -37.76 3.89
CA THR A 537 21.45 -38.24 2.99
C THR A 537 22.00 -39.41 2.17
N GLU A 538 21.46 -40.60 2.43
CA GLU A 538 21.76 -41.83 1.70
C GLU A 538 20.68 -42.01 0.61
N MET A 539 21.08 -42.20 -0.64
CA MET A 539 20.18 -42.21 -1.80
C MET A 539 20.41 -43.45 -2.67
N TRP A 540 19.30 -44.06 -3.10
CA TRP A 540 19.25 -45.21 -4.01
C TRP A 540 18.37 -44.87 -5.21
N LYS A 541 18.91 -44.96 -6.43
CA LYS A 541 18.15 -44.73 -7.66
C LYS A 541 17.56 -46.06 -8.15
N GLU A 542 16.24 -46.13 -8.20
CA GLU A 542 15.46 -47.26 -8.70
C GLU A 542 14.60 -46.78 -9.87
N GLY A 543 15.12 -46.89 -11.09
CA GLY A 543 14.48 -46.35 -12.29
C GLY A 543 14.40 -44.81 -12.28
N ASN A 544 13.18 -44.27 -12.37
CA ASN A 544 12.91 -42.83 -12.27
C ASN A 544 12.67 -42.36 -10.83
N ARG A 545 12.81 -43.23 -9.83
CA ARG A 545 12.58 -42.90 -8.42
C ARG A 545 13.89 -42.91 -7.66
N VAL A 546 14.10 -41.90 -6.82
CA VAL A 546 15.21 -41.85 -5.87
C VAL A 546 14.65 -42.11 -4.49
N ILE A 547 14.86 -43.32 -3.96
CA ILE A 547 14.57 -43.63 -2.56
C ILE A 547 15.69 -43.03 -1.72
N PHE A 548 15.37 -42.39 -0.61
CA PHE A 548 16.39 -41.84 0.27
C PHE A 548 16.03 -41.99 1.75
N GLN A 549 17.04 -41.85 2.59
CA GLN A 549 16.89 -41.64 4.03
C GLN A 549 17.92 -40.63 4.51
N THR A 550 17.61 -39.93 5.59
CA THR A 550 18.54 -38.96 6.17
C THR A 550 18.81 -39.31 7.62
N LYS A 551 20.10 -39.30 7.98
CA LYS A 551 20.58 -39.52 9.34
C LYS A 551 21.26 -38.28 9.90
N VAL A 552 21.34 -38.21 11.21
CA VAL A 552 22.26 -37.31 11.93
C VAL A 552 23.57 -38.07 12.18
N LYS A 553 24.67 -37.55 11.65
CA LYS A 553 26.00 -38.19 11.71
C LYS A 553 26.48 -38.41 13.13
N GLU A 554 26.29 -37.41 13.99
CA GLU A 554 26.79 -37.38 15.37
C GLU A 554 26.17 -38.47 16.25
N ARG A 555 24.98 -38.96 15.90
CA ARG A 555 24.19 -39.90 16.71
C ARG A 555 23.82 -41.19 15.97
N ASP A 556 24.19 -41.30 14.70
CA ASP A 556 23.76 -42.37 13.77
C ASP A 556 22.23 -42.61 13.83
N ALA A 557 21.46 -41.52 13.89
CA ALA A 557 20.02 -41.57 14.10
C ALA A 557 19.27 -41.21 12.82
N VAL A 558 18.37 -42.06 12.35
CA VAL A 558 17.50 -41.79 11.18
C VAL A 558 16.47 -40.71 11.55
N VAL A 559 16.46 -39.61 10.79
CA VAL A 559 15.55 -38.47 10.98
C VAL A 559 14.53 -38.32 9.85
N LEU A 560 14.88 -38.76 8.63
CA LEU A 560 13.93 -38.95 7.53
C LEU A 560 13.95 -40.41 7.10
N ALA A 561 12.77 -41.01 7.06
CA ALA A 561 12.57 -42.38 6.62
C ALA A 561 11.43 -42.45 5.58
N ALA A 562 11.26 -43.61 4.97
CA ALA A 562 10.19 -43.87 4.00
C ALA A 562 10.13 -42.76 2.93
N ALA A 563 11.29 -42.27 2.49
CA ALA A 563 11.38 -41.09 1.65
C ALA A 563 11.75 -41.45 0.22
N ALA A 564 11.14 -40.75 -0.72
CA ALA A 564 11.49 -40.84 -2.13
C ALA A 564 11.11 -39.58 -2.89
N ALA A 565 11.84 -39.31 -3.97
CA ALA A 565 11.47 -38.33 -4.99
C ALA A 565 11.30 -39.03 -6.33
N THR A 566 10.31 -38.61 -7.12
CA THR A 566 10.14 -39.10 -8.50
C THR A 566 10.73 -38.07 -9.44
N LEU A 567 11.79 -38.46 -10.15
CA LEU A 567 12.49 -37.59 -11.10
C LEU A 567 11.58 -37.22 -12.27
N ASP A 568 11.73 -35.99 -12.75
CA ASP A 568 11.04 -35.55 -13.95
C ASP A 568 11.81 -36.06 -15.18
N GLY A 569 11.15 -36.86 -16.01
CA GLY A 569 11.76 -37.57 -17.15
C GLY A 569 11.41 -36.98 -18.51
N ASP A 570 10.41 -36.12 -18.55
CA ASP A 570 9.99 -35.32 -19.70
C ASP A 570 10.20 -33.86 -19.30
N ASN A 571 10.77 -33.02 -20.16
CA ASN A 571 11.02 -31.59 -19.94
C ASN A 571 9.69 -30.78 -19.85
N THR A 572 8.77 -31.21 -18.99
CA THR A 572 7.41 -30.67 -18.85
C THR A 572 7.11 -30.36 -17.38
N LEU A 573 8.01 -29.66 -16.70
CA LEU A 573 7.66 -29.03 -15.44
C LEU A 573 6.93 -27.70 -15.70
N LYS A 574 5.76 -27.61 -15.06
CA LYS A 574 4.79 -26.51 -15.05
C LYS A 574 5.11 -25.42 -14.01
N ALA A 575 6.36 -25.26 -13.61
CA ALA A 575 6.76 -24.18 -12.73
C ALA A 575 8.23 -23.83 -12.98
N LYS A 576 8.46 -23.03 -14.03
CA LYS A 576 9.39 -21.92 -13.84
C LYS A 576 8.57 -20.87 -13.11
N LEU A 577 9.04 -20.46 -11.93
CA LEU A 577 8.50 -19.28 -11.27
C LEU A 577 8.62 -18.07 -12.21
#